data_AF-A0A6A7ZIM1-F1
#
_entry.id   AF-A0A6A7ZIM1-F1
#
_cell.length_a   1.000
_cell.length_b   1.000
_cell.length_c   1.000
_cell.angle_alpha   90.00
_cell.angle_beta   90.00
_cell.angle_gamma   90.00
#
_symmetry.space_group_name_H-M   'P 1'
#
loop_
_entity.id
_entity.type
_entity.pdbx_description
1 polymer ?
#
loop_
_entity_poly.entity_id
_entity_poly.type
_entity_poly.pdbx_seq_one_letter_code
_entity_poly.pdbx_strand_id
1 'polypeptide(L)'
;MSFSQELYRDFAILIGQFLKEEFQVGGIVEISASDRDLIAVMRRYFAAQAELESLKAQLEAARQAAGEAIGVFYDPRQNAEHAADLQRSHSFREEMASLMQRAEAWGRAASGADEHDRSAAEAEPEE
;
A
#
# COMPACT_ATOMS: atom_id res chain seq x y z
N MET A 1 3.01 16.44 0.07
CA MET A 1 3.11 15.72 1.36
C MET A 1 3.90 14.45 1.09
N SER A 2 5.13 14.35 1.60
CA SER A 2 5.98 13.16 1.41
C SER A 2 5.73 12.23 2.59
N PHE A 3 5.10 11.09 2.36
CA PHE A 3 4.98 10.04 3.37
C PHE A 3 6.38 9.47 3.64
N SER A 4 6.83 9.49 4.90
CA SER A 4 8.15 8.96 5.29
C SER A 4 8.20 7.44 5.09
N GLN A 5 9.27 6.93 4.49
CA GLN A 5 9.56 5.50 4.29
C GLN A 5 9.49 4.67 5.60
N GLU A 6 9.69 5.30 6.77
CA GLU A 6 9.54 4.65 8.07
C GLU A 6 8.08 4.29 8.39
N LEU A 7 7.14 5.22 8.17
CA LEU A 7 5.70 4.96 8.35
C LEU A 7 5.25 3.80 7.46
N TYR A 8 5.80 3.70 6.26
CA TYR A 8 5.52 2.61 5.33
C TYR A 8 5.96 1.24 5.86
N ARG A 9 7.14 1.16 6.50
CA ARG A 9 7.66 -0.07 7.09
C ARG A 9 6.85 -0.49 8.32
N ASP A 10 6.55 0.46 9.18
CA ASP A 10 5.84 0.21 10.44
C ASP A 10 4.40 -0.21 10.18
N PHE A 11 3.72 0.40 9.20
CA PHE A 11 2.36 0.01 8.80
C PHE A 11 2.34 -1.37 8.13
N ALA A 12 3.34 -1.70 7.30
CA ALA A 12 3.47 -3.02 6.70
C ALA A 12 3.74 -4.12 7.75
N ILE A 13 4.50 -3.83 8.81
CA ILE A 13 4.75 -4.74 9.92
C ILE A 13 3.47 -4.94 10.75
N LEU A 14 2.77 -3.86 11.09
CA LEU A 14 1.52 -3.89 11.86
C LEU A 14 0.43 -4.70 11.14
N ILE A 15 0.28 -4.52 9.83
CA ILE A 15 -0.67 -5.28 9.00
C ILE A 15 -0.22 -6.74 8.81
N GLY A 16 1.09 -6.98 8.68
CA GLY A 16 1.64 -8.34 8.62
C GLY A 16 1.42 -9.13 9.92
N GLN A 17 1.42 -8.45 11.07
CA GLN A 17 1.06 -9.03 12.37
C GLN A 17 -0.45 -9.31 12.44
N PHE A 18 -1.29 -8.34 12.04
CA PHE A 18 -2.74 -8.51 11.99
C PHE A 18 -3.18 -9.71 11.12
N LEU A 19 -2.65 -9.82 9.89
CA LEU A 19 -2.92 -10.96 9.00
C LEU A 19 -2.39 -12.30 9.52
N LYS A 20 -1.38 -12.29 10.39
CA LYS A 20 -0.78 -13.50 10.98
C LYS A 20 -1.55 -13.97 12.22
N GLU A 21 -2.08 -13.06 13.03
CA GLU A 21 -2.96 -13.39 14.16
C GLU A 21 -4.34 -13.89 13.70
N GLU A 22 -4.89 -13.33 12.62
CA GLU A 22 -6.17 -13.74 12.01
C GLU A 22 -6.15 -15.18 11.43
N PHE A 23 -4.98 -15.76 11.20
CA PHE A 23 -4.85 -17.13 10.66
C PHE A 23 -4.62 -18.22 11.72
N GLN A 24 -4.43 -17.85 12.99
CA GLN A 24 -4.07 -18.79 14.06
C GLN A 24 -5.18 -19.00 15.10
N VAL A 25 -6.15 -18.10 15.21
CA VAL A 25 -7.28 -18.23 16.15
C VAL A 25 -8.50 -18.75 15.39
N GLY A 26 -8.80 -20.04 15.57
CA GLY A 26 -9.97 -20.72 15.02
C GLY A 26 -11.30 -20.25 15.61
N GLY A 27 -11.64 -18.98 15.40
CA GLY A 27 -12.99 -18.45 15.49
C GLY A 27 -13.42 -18.01 14.10
N ILE A 28 -14.65 -18.31 13.69
CA ILE A 28 -15.23 -17.73 12.47
C ILE A 28 -15.42 -16.23 12.78
N VAL A 29 -14.38 -15.43 12.55
CA VAL A 29 -14.51 -13.97 12.55
C VAL A 29 -15.25 -13.63 11.26
N GLU A 30 -16.47 -13.11 11.39
CA GLU A 30 -17.18 -12.56 10.24
C GLU A 30 -16.37 -11.38 9.70
N ILE A 31 -15.63 -11.61 8.61
CA ILE A 31 -14.90 -10.56 7.91
C ILE A 31 -15.91 -9.50 7.46
N SER A 32 -15.89 -8.34 8.11
CA SER A 32 -16.81 -7.24 7.80
C SER A 32 -16.56 -6.75 6.38
N ALA A 33 -17.53 -6.07 5.76
CA ALA A 33 -17.34 -5.47 4.44
C ALA A 33 -16.13 -4.51 4.43
N SER A 34 -15.91 -3.82 5.56
CA SER A 34 -14.78 -2.93 5.81
C SER A 34 -13.44 -3.68 5.73
N ASP A 35 -13.34 -4.84 6.37
CA ASP A 35 -12.12 -5.66 6.36
C ASP A 35 -11.82 -6.22 4.96
N ARG A 36 -12.86 -6.60 4.21
CA ARG A 36 -12.70 -7.06 2.81
C ARG A 36 -12.14 -5.97 1.91
N ASP A 37 -12.58 -4.73 2.10
CA ASP A 37 -12.08 -3.59 1.34
C ASP A 37 -10.61 -3.29 1.67
N LEU A 38 -10.22 -3.33 2.95
CA LEU A 38 -8.82 -3.20 3.35
C LEU A 38 -7.95 -4.33 2.74
N ILE A 39 -8.41 -5.58 2.84
CA ILE A 39 -7.72 -6.74 2.25
C ILE A 39 -7.55 -6.54 0.73
N ALA A 40 -8.57 -6.05 0.02
CA ALA A 40 -8.48 -5.78 -1.40
C ALA A 40 -7.48 -4.67 -1.74
N VAL A 41 -7.45 -3.58 -0.94
CA VAL A 41 -6.47 -2.50 -1.07
C VAL A 41 -5.06 -3.03 -0.87
N MET A 42 -4.81 -3.82 0.18
CA MET A 42 -3.48 -4.36 0.47
C MET A 42 -3.03 -5.36 -0.60
N ARG A 43 -3.92 -6.22 -1.10
CA ARG A 43 -3.61 -7.14 -2.21
C ARG A 43 -3.18 -6.38 -3.46
N ARG A 44 -3.90 -5.31 -3.83
CA ARG A 44 -3.53 -4.51 -4.99
C ARG A 44 -2.22 -3.78 -4.75
N TYR A 45 -2.00 -3.27 -3.55
CA TYR A 45 -0.78 -2.59 -3.17
C TYR A 45 0.46 -3.49 -3.38
N PHE A 46 0.43 -4.72 -2.85
CA PHE A 46 1.55 -5.65 -3.01
C PHE A 46 1.72 -6.14 -4.45
N ALA A 47 0.63 -6.31 -5.20
CA ALA A 47 0.70 -6.62 -6.63
C ALA A 47 1.37 -5.49 -7.42
N ALA A 48 0.98 -4.23 -7.18
CA ALA A 48 1.59 -3.06 -7.81
C ALA A 48 3.06 -2.90 -7.43
N GLN A 49 3.43 -3.21 -6.18
CA GLN A 49 4.83 -3.21 -5.76
C GLN A 49 5.65 -4.26 -6.52
N ALA A 50 5.15 -5.50 -6.63
CA ALA A 50 5.84 -6.56 -7.36
C ALA A 50 5.99 -6.25 -8.85
N GLU A 51 4.95 -5.70 -9.47
CA GLU A 51 4.98 -5.23 -10.87
C GLU A 51 6.01 -4.10 -11.07
N LEU A 52 6.06 -3.14 -10.15
CA LEU A 52 7.03 -2.04 -10.17
C LEU A 52 8.47 -2.53 -10.00
N GLU A 53 8.72 -3.46 -9.08
CA GLU A 53 10.05 -4.05 -8.86
C GLU A 53 10.51 -4.85 -10.09
N SER A 54 9.61 -5.64 -10.69
CA SER A 54 9.89 -6.36 -11.94
C SER A 54 10.22 -5.41 -13.08
N LEU A 55 9.44 -4.34 -13.24
CA LEU A 55 9.65 -3.34 -14.29
C LEU A 55 10.97 -2.59 -14.13
N LYS A 56 11.32 -2.22 -12.88
CA LYS A 56 12.63 -1.61 -12.59
C LYS A 56 13.79 -2.53 -12.94
N ALA A 57 13.67 -3.82 -12.62
CA ALA A 57 14.71 -4.80 -12.96
C ALA A 57 14.88 -4.94 -14.48
N GLN A 58 13.78 -4.96 -15.23
CA GLN A 58 13.80 -5.01 -16.70
C GLN A 58 14.43 -3.75 -17.31
N LEU A 59 14.05 -2.57 -16.83
CA LEU A 59 14.62 -1.29 -17.28
C LEU A 59 16.12 -1.20 -16.98
N GLU A 60 16.55 -1.64 -15.80
CA GLU A 60 17.96 -1.62 -15.46
C GLU A 60 18.76 -2.64 -16.30
N ALA A 61 18.21 -3.82 -16.57
CA ALA A 61 18.84 -4.78 -17.47
C ALA A 61 18.96 -4.23 -18.90
N ALA A 62 17.91 -3.56 -19.41
CA ALA A 62 17.93 -2.91 -20.71
C ALA A 62 18.97 -1.78 -20.78
N ARG A 63 19.06 -0.94 -19.75
CA ARG A 63 20.09 0.11 -19.65
C ARG A 63 21.49 -0.47 -19.70
N GLN A 64 21.75 -1.52 -18.93
CA GLN A 64 23.06 -2.17 -18.88
C GLN A 64 23.42 -2.80 -20.23
N ALA A 65 22.45 -3.43 -20.91
CA ALA A 65 22.65 -3.99 -22.24
C ALA A 65 22.93 -2.91 -23.30
N ALA A 66 22.27 -1.75 -23.19
CA ALA A 66 22.51 -0.59 -24.07
C ALA A 66 23.82 0.15 -23.73
N GLY A 67 24.39 -0.07 -22.54
CA GLY A 67 25.57 0.67 -22.07
C GLY A 67 25.30 2.16 -21.83
N GLU A 68 24.04 2.55 -21.67
CA GLU A 68 23.66 3.96 -21.56
C GLU A 68 23.87 4.51 -20.16
N ALA A 69 24.21 5.81 -20.10
CA ALA A 69 24.26 6.55 -18.86
C ALA A 69 22.85 6.66 -18.26
N ILE A 70 22.75 6.53 -16.92
CA ILE A 70 21.48 6.58 -16.18
C ILE A 70 20.65 7.82 -16.55
N GLY A 71 21.27 8.99 -16.63
CA GLY A 71 20.57 10.25 -16.93
C GLY A 71 19.97 10.32 -18.34
N VAL A 72 20.51 9.56 -19.30
CA VAL A 72 19.99 9.50 -20.68
C VAL A 72 18.90 8.45 -20.77
N PHE A 73 19.16 7.24 -20.25
CA PHE A 73 18.23 6.13 -20.35
C PHE A 73 16.90 6.39 -19.63
N TYR A 74 16.95 7.03 -18.45
CA TYR A 74 15.76 7.32 -17.65
C TYR A 74 15.11 8.68 -17.99
N ASP A 75 15.55 9.39 -19.03
CA ASP A 75 14.82 10.55 -19.56
C ASP A 75 13.86 10.08 -20.67
N PRO A 76 12.53 10.10 -20.44
CA PRO A 76 11.55 9.66 -21.44
C PRO A 76 11.60 10.47 -22.75
N ARG A 77 12.19 11.67 -22.74
CA ARG A 77 12.36 12.50 -23.95
C ARG A 77 13.54 12.04 -24.81
N GLN A 78 14.52 11.38 -24.19
CA GLN A 78 15.72 10.88 -24.85
C GLN A 78 15.62 9.38 -25.15
N ASN A 79 14.77 8.65 -24.41
CA ASN A 79 14.55 7.22 -24.57
C ASN A 79 13.09 6.91 -24.92
N ALA A 80 12.75 7.12 -26.20
CA ALA A 80 11.39 6.89 -26.70
C ALA A 80 10.96 5.41 -26.63
N GLU A 81 11.91 4.48 -26.71
CA GLU A 81 11.66 3.03 -26.64
C GLU A 81 11.10 2.64 -25.27
N HIS A 82 11.72 3.11 -24.18
CA HIS A 82 11.32 2.80 -22.82
C HIS A 82 10.42 3.87 -22.17
N ALA A 83 10.06 4.94 -22.88
CA ALA A 83 9.25 6.04 -22.35
C ALA A 83 7.92 5.57 -21.72
N ALA A 84 7.23 4.61 -22.34
CA ALA A 84 5.98 4.07 -21.83
C ALA A 84 6.17 3.29 -20.51
N ASP A 85 7.27 2.54 -20.39
CA ASP A 85 7.61 1.79 -19.18
C ASP A 85 8.07 2.71 -18.05
N LEU A 86 8.83 3.77 -18.38
CA LEU A 86 9.19 4.82 -17.44
C LEU A 86 7.94 5.51 -16.88
N GLN A 87 6.99 5.86 -17.74
CA GLN A 87 5.70 6.43 -17.34
C GLN A 87 4.89 5.46 -16.47
N ARG A 88 4.82 4.18 -16.86
CA ARG A 88 4.14 3.14 -16.08
C ARG A 88 4.76 3.00 -14.69
N SER A 89 6.08 3.08 -14.58
CA SER A 89 6.77 3.04 -13.28
C SER A 89 6.40 4.22 -12.37
N HIS A 90 6.14 5.40 -12.97
CA HIS A 90 5.65 6.57 -12.24
C HIS A 90 4.21 6.35 -11.76
N SER A 91 3.33 5.89 -12.66
CA SER A 91 1.92 5.62 -12.33
C SER A 91 1.76 4.57 -11.23
N PHE A 92 2.62 3.54 -11.18
CA PHE A 92 2.62 2.59 -10.07
C PHE A 92 2.93 3.25 -8.71
N ARG A 93 3.85 4.23 -8.66
CA ARG A 93 4.14 4.95 -7.41
C ARG A 93 2.95 5.79 -6.95
N GLU A 94 2.26 6.43 -7.88
CA GLU A 94 1.05 7.20 -7.60
C GLU A 94 -0.09 6.29 -7.13
N GLU A 95 -0.26 5.15 -7.79
CA GLU A 95 -1.24 4.13 -7.40
C GLU A 95 -0.97 3.61 -5.98
N MET A 96 0.28 3.23 -5.68
CA MET A 96 0.70 2.79 -4.35
C MET A 96 0.44 3.87 -3.28
N ALA A 97 0.71 5.14 -3.59
CA ALA A 97 0.42 6.25 -2.67
C ALA A 97 -1.10 6.44 -2.44
N SER A 98 -1.92 6.26 -3.46
CA SER A 98 -3.39 6.33 -3.35
C SER A 98 -3.96 5.16 -2.54
N LEU A 99 -3.46 3.95 -2.77
CA LEU A 99 -3.84 2.76 -2.01
C LEU A 99 -3.49 2.91 -0.52
N MET A 100 -2.31 3.46 -0.21
CA MET A 100 -1.93 3.70 1.18
C MET A 100 -2.82 4.74 1.86
N GLN A 101 -3.13 5.85 1.19
CA GLN A 101 -4.07 6.84 1.72
C GLN A 101 -5.44 6.24 2.02
N ARG A 102 -5.93 5.31 1.18
CA ARG A 102 -7.17 4.58 1.43
C ARG A 102 -7.07 3.65 2.65
N ALA A 103 -5.95 2.95 2.81
CA ALA A 103 -5.71 2.10 3.98
C ALA A 103 -5.61 2.92 5.28
N GLU A 104 -4.98 4.10 5.25
CA GLU A 104 -4.93 5.01 6.40
C GLU A 104 -6.31 5.57 6.77
N ALA A 105 -7.12 5.94 5.78
CA ALA A 105 -8.49 6.41 6.01
C ALA A 105 -9.35 5.31 6.66
N TRP A 106 -9.14 4.06 6.27
CA TRP A 106 -9.75 2.91 6.93
C TRP A 106 -9.31 2.79 8.40
N GLY A 107 -8.01 2.87 8.67
CA GLY A 107 -7.49 2.79 10.05
C GLY A 107 -8.06 3.88 10.96
N ARG A 108 -8.21 5.11 10.46
CA ARG A 108 -8.86 6.21 11.19
C ARG A 108 -10.34 5.97 11.45
N ALA A 109 -11.07 5.44 10.47
CA ALA A 109 -12.49 5.14 10.61
C ALA A 109 -12.73 4.01 11.62
N ALA A 110 -11.88 2.98 11.62
CA ALA A 110 -11.94 1.88 12.59
C ALA A 110 -11.65 2.37 14.02
N SER A 111 -10.63 3.20 14.22
CA SER A 111 -10.33 3.78 15.53
C SER A 111 -11.41 4.73 16.06
N GLY A 112 -12.04 5.53 15.18
CA GLY A 112 -13.13 6.42 15.59
C GLY A 112 -14.44 5.69 15.95
N ALA A 113 -14.66 4.50 15.39
CA ALA A 113 -15.79 3.65 15.77
C ALA A 113 -15.62 3.06 17.19
N ASP A 114 -14.38 2.73 17.58
CA ASP A 114 -14.05 2.15 18.88
C ASP A 114 -14.18 3.17 20.04
N GLU A 115 -13.93 4.46 19.78
CA GLU A 115 -14.19 5.55 20.75
C GLU A 115 -15.68 5.80 20.99
N HIS A 116 -16.52 5.62 19.96
CA HIS A 116 -17.97 5.81 20.06
C HIS A 116 -18.66 4.69 20.85
N ASP A 117 -18.16 3.46 20.77
CA ASP A 117 -18.68 2.32 21.55
C ASP A 117 -18.35 2.47 23.06
N ARG A 118 -17.11 2.91 23.38
CA ARG A 118 -16.70 3.15 24.76
C ARG A 118 -17.44 4.32 25.42
N SER A 119 -17.76 5.37 24.66
CA SER A 119 -18.53 6.52 25.16
C SER A 119 -20.01 6.21 25.40
N ALA A 120 -20.57 5.19 24.75
CA ALA A 120 -21.94 4.73 25.00
C ALA A 120 -22.06 3.85 26.25
N ALA A 121 -20.98 3.16 26.64
CA ALA A 121 -20.93 2.29 27.82
C ALA A 121 -20.75 3.05 29.15
N GLU A 122 -20.28 4.30 29.13
CA GLU A 122 -20.11 5.13 30.34
C GLU A 122 -21.35 5.98 30.69
N ALA A 123 -22.45 5.82 29.94
CA ALA A 123 -23.70 6.59 30.11
C ALA A 123 -24.85 5.77 30.74
N GLU A 124 -24.56 4.79 31.60
CA GLU A 124 -25.60 4.26 32.50
C GLU A 124 -25.82 5.23 33.67
N PRO A 125 -27.02 5.79 33.87
CA PRO A 125 -27.33 6.58 35.05
C PRO A 125 -27.48 5.65 36.25
N GLU A 126 -26.70 5.91 37.30
CA GLU A 126 -26.99 5.40 38.63
C GLU A 126 -28.33 5.99 39.11
N GLU A 127 -29.38 5.17 39.19
CA GLU A 127 -30.57 5.43 40.02
C GLU A 127 -30.72 4.36 41.10
#